data_AF-A0A7J6R8J2-F1
#
_entry.id   AF-A0A7J6R8J2-F1
#
_cell.length_a   1.000
_cell.length_b   1.000
_cell.length_c   1.000
_cell.angle_alpha   90.00
_cell.angle_beta   90.00
_cell.angle_gamma   90.00
#
_symmetry.space_group_name_H-M   'P 1'
#
loop_
_entity.id
_entity.type
_entity.pdbx_description
1 polymer ?
#
loop_
_entity_poly.entity_id
_entity_poly.type
_entity_poly.pdbx_seq_one_letter_code
_entity_poly.pdbx_strand_id
1 'polypeptide(L)'
;MYLQGCFPNSYLHASRCQVGHSSRPYCRCMDGLTWPREGLYAAASGLPQCGLGLFTSNRRSTGEEICSYHGRVLHGNPPKDADRTYLMRLAASVYIDAAEDLSAPGRYINDCRNSNHHNVRFDKRPQEGRAVVIATREINEGGELFADYGVLYWAGWRLAHPGQRPAKLS
;
A
#
# COMPACT_ATOMS: atom_id res chain seq x y z
N MET A 1 -2.63 -2.89 19.78
CA MET A 1 -1.20 -3.10 19.43
C MET A 1 -1.21 -3.52 17.96
N TYR A 2 -0.93 -2.59 17.04
CA TYR A 2 -1.35 -2.67 15.64
C TYR A 2 -0.22 -3.15 14.72
N LEU A 3 -0.55 -4.14 13.89
CA LEU A 3 0.33 -4.86 12.96
C LEU A 3 0.59 -4.03 11.69
N GLN A 4 1.84 -3.92 11.21
CA GLN A 4 2.01 -3.69 9.77
C GLN A 4 1.61 -4.95 8.99
N GLY A 5 0.38 -4.93 8.52
CA GLY A 5 0.07 -5.09 7.10
C GLY A 5 -1.17 -4.30 6.71
N CYS A 6 -1.68 -3.46 7.62
CA CYS A 6 -3.09 -3.55 7.95
C CYS A 6 -3.56 -2.41 8.89
N PHE A 7 -3.06 -1.17 8.76
CA PHE A 7 -3.46 -0.12 9.72
C PHE A 7 -4.87 0.40 9.42
N PRO A 8 -5.74 0.58 10.43
CA PRO A 8 -6.84 1.51 10.30
C PRO A 8 -6.23 2.89 10.06
N ASN A 9 -6.57 3.51 8.92
CA ASN A 9 -6.23 4.90 8.68
C ASN A 9 -6.95 5.71 9.77
N SER A 10 -6.23 6.20 10.78
CA SER A 10 -6.80 6.95 11.91
C SER A 10 -7.50 8.25 11.48
N TYR A 11 -7.42 8.60 10.19
CA TYR A 11 -8.03 9.78 9.58
C TYR A 11 -9.38 9.53 8.88
N LEU A 12 -9.87 8.28 8.81
CA LEU A 12 -11.20 8.00 8.26
C LEU A 12 -12.19 7.76 9.39
N HIS A 13 -12.81 8.83 9.88
CA HIS A 13 -14.02 8.70 10.69
C HIS A 13 -15.13 8.08 9.83
N ALA A 14 -15.51 6.85 10.18
CA ALA A 14 -16.58 6.12 9.54
C ALA A 14 -17.93 6.79 9.86
N SER A 15 -18.40 7.66 8.97
CA SER A 15 -19.80 8.06 8.91
C SER A 15 -20.62 6.83 8.49
N ARG A 16 -21.49 6.36 9.39
CA ARG A 16 -22.35 5.18 9.18
C ARG A 16 -23.15 5.31 7.88
N CYS A 17 -22.94 4.40 6.94
CA CYS A 17 -23.76 4.33 5.73
C CYS A 17 -24.98 3.43 5.95
N GLN A 18 -26.17 3.99 5.78
CA GLN A 18 -27.43 3.23 5.77
C GLN A 18 -27.62 2.53 4.43
N VAL A 19 -28.12 1.30 4.48
CA VAL A 19 -28.25 0.37 3.35
C VAL A 19 -29.32 0.87 2.37
N GLY A 20 -28.90 1.40 1.22
CA GLY A 20 -29.76 1.69 0.07
C GLY A 20 -29.57 0.65 -1.02
N HIS A 21 -30.63 -0.09 -1.34
CA HIS A 21 -30.67 -1.06 -2.45
C HIS A 21 -30.39 -0.36 -3.78
N SER A 22 -29.22 -0.60 -4.37
CA SER A 22 -28.92 -0.27 -5.77
C SER A 22 -28.18 -1.43 -6.40
N SER A 23 -28.71 -1.95 -7.51
CA SER A 23 -28.25 -3.12 -8.27
C SER A 23 -27.02 -2.86 -9.14
N ARG A 24 -26.09 -2.02 -8.66
CA ARG A 24 -24.73 -1.87 -9.21
C ARG A 24 -23.76 -2.19 -8.06
N PRO A 25 -22.79 -3.12 -8.21
CA PRO A 25 -22.00 -3.63 -7.08
C PRO A 25 -21.03 -2.61 -6.46
N TYR A 26 -20.98 -1.37 -6.94
CA TYR A 26 -20.30 -0.27 -6.27
C TYR A 26 -21.26 0.43 -5.31
N CYS A 27 -21.42 -0.13 -4.11
CA CYS A 27 -22.06 0.57 -2.99
C CYS A 27 -21.28 1.87 -2.69
N ARG A 28 -21.91 2.96 -3.11
CA ARG A 28 -21.49 4.36 -2.97
C ARG A 28 -21.64 4.78 -1.49
N CYS A 29 -20.63 4.47 -0.67
CA CYS A 29 -20.64 4.71 0.77
C CYS A 29 -19.27 4.99 1.44
N MET A 30 -18.18 5.03 0.67
CA MET A 30 -16.94 5.64 1.15
C MET A 30 -16.65 6.81 0.24
N ASP A 31 -16.51 8.01 0.80
CA ASP A 31 -15.74 9.09 0.18
C ASP A 31 -14.28 8.64 0.11
N GLY A 32 -14.04 7.65 -0.77
CA GLY A 32 -12.83 6.87 -0.82
C GLY A 32 -11.69 7.71 -1.37
N LEU A 33 -10.49 7.45 -0.85
CA LEU A 33 -9.26 7.95 -1.46
C LEU A 33 -9.18 7.39 -2.89
N THR A 34 -9.34 8.27 -3.87
CA THR A 34 -9.34 7.93 -5.29
C THR A 34 -8.31 8.78 -6.02
N TRP A 35 -7.74 8.20 -7.07
CA TRP A 35 -6.81 8.85 -7.98
C TRP A 35 -7.33 8.63 -9.40
N PRO A 36 -8.31 9.44 -9.86
CA PRO A 36 -9.02 9.19 -11.10
C PRO A 36 -8.14 9.30 -12.35
N ARG A 37 -7.10 10.14 -12.32
CA ARG A 37 -6.15 10.25 -13.45
C ARG A 37 -5.31 8.99 -13.60
N GLU A 38 -4.94 8.41 -12.47
CA GLU A 38 -4.15 7.20 -12.38
C GLU A 38 -5.01 5.96 -12.54
N GLY A 39 -6.35 6.04 -12.41
CA GLY A 39 -7.28 4.92 -12.46
C GLY A 39 -7.17 4.01 -11.22
N LEU A 40 -7.06 4.61 -10.04
CA LEU A 40 -6.83 3.90 -8.78
C LEU A 40 -7.80 4.35 -7.68
N TYR A 41 -8.00 3.46 -6.71
CA TYR A 41 -8.76 3.74 -5.52
C TYR A 41 -8.27 2.89 -4.35
N ALA A 42 -8.39 3.41 -3.13
CA ALA A 42 -8.17 2.64 -1.92
C ALA A 42 -9.51 2.09 -1.41
N ALA A 43 -9.52 0.81 -1.04
CA ALA A 43 -10.67 0.13 -0.44
C ALA A 43 -10.19 -0.87 0.61
N ALA A 44 -11.10 -1.51 1.34
CA ALA A 44 -10.72 -2.56 2.29
C ALA A 44 -9.93 -3.67 1.55
N SER A 45 -8.76 -4.04 2.08
CA SER A 45 -7.91 -5.06 1.49
C SER A 45 -8.56 -6.45 1.58
N GLY A 46 -8.27 -7.32 0.61
CA GLY A 46 -8.64 -8.73 0.68
C GLY A 46 -7.81 -9.54 1.69
N LEU A 47 -6.74 -8.97 2.24
CA LEU A 47 -5.93 -9.60 3.27
C LEU A 47 -6.65 -9.59 4.63
N PRO A 48 -6.66 -10.70 5.37
CA PRO A 48 -7.35 -10.78 6.64
C PRO A 48 -6.74 -9.83 7.65
N GLN A 49 -7.60 -9.16 8.42
CA GLN A 49 -7.22 -8.19 9.45
C GLN A 49 -6.46 -6.98 8.89
N CYS A 50 -6.55 -6.71 7.59
CA CYS A 50 -6.00 -5.52 6.96
C CYS A 50 -6.93 -4.32 6.88
N GLY A 51 -6.30 -3.15 6.86
CA GLY A 51 -6.94 -1.87 6.61
C GLY A 51 -7.23 -1.74 5.12
N LEU A 52 -6.66 -0.71 4.51
CA LEU A 52 -6.85 -0.45 3.08
C LEU A 52 -5.82 -1.18 2.22
N GLY A 53 -6.23 -1.54 1.00
CA GLY A 53 -5.40 -1.93 -0.13
C GLY A 53 -5.56 -0.94 -1.28
N LEU A 54 -4.61 -0.94 -2.21
CA LEU A 54 -4.70 -0.16 -3.45
C LEU A 54 -5.26 -1.03 -4.57
N PHE A 55 -6.28 -0.55 -5.26
CA PHE A 55 -6.95 -1.25 -6.35
C PHE A 55 -6.91 -0.44 -7.63
N THR A 56 -7.02 -1.11 -8.77
CA THR A 56 -7.12 -0.48 -10.07
C THR A 56 -8.54 -0.48 -10.65
N SER A 57 -8.98 0.64 -11.22
CA SER A 57 -10.27 0.78 -11.89
C SER A 57 -10.22 0.52 -13.40
N ASN A 58 -9.09 0.05 -13.91
CA ASN A 58 -8.92 -0.32 -15.32
C ASN A 58 -7.86 -1.41 -15.44
N ARG A 59 -7.87 -2.15 -16.55
CA ARG A 59 -6.84 -3.15 -16.84
C ARG A 59 -5.45 -2.49 -16.89
N ARG A 60 -4.45 -3.20 -16.37
CA ARG A 60 -3.02 -2.84 -16.42
C ARG A 60 -2.22 -3.82 -17.23
N SER A 61 -1.28 -3.29 -17.99
CA SER A 61 -0.36 -4.08 -18.81
C SER A 61 0.94 -4.34 -18.07
N THR A 62 1.58 -5.49 -18.34
CA THR A 62 2.92 -5.78 -17.82
C THR A 62 3.90 -4.67 -18.20
N GLY A 63 4.68 -4.17 -17.24
CA GLY A 63 5.65 -3.10 -17.44
C GLY A 63 5.08 -1.68 -17.33
N GLU A 64 3.77 -1.52 -17.18
CA GLU A 64 3.12 -0.21 -17.01
C GLU A 64 3.55 0.46 -15.70
N GLU A 65 3.90 1.74 -15.77
CA GLU A 65 4.03 2.61 -14.60
C GLU A 65 2.64 3.03 -14.11
N ILE A 66 2.21 2.49 -12.97
CA ILE A 66 0.84 2.66 -12.46
C ILE A 66 0.72 3.95 -11.63
N CYS A 67 1.63 4.15 -10.69
CA CYS A 67 1.64 5.30 -9.78
C CYS A 67 3.01 5.46 -9.11
N SER A 68 3.09 6.31 -8.08
CA SER A 68 4.30 6.50 -7.28
C SER A 68 4.05 6.29 -5.79
N TYR A 69 5.10 5.87 -5.11
CA TYR A 69 5.28 5.99 -3.67
C TYR A 69 6.15 7.22 -3.43
N HIS A 70 5.58 8.23 -2.79
CA HIS A 70 6.23 9.50 -2.48
C HIS A 70 5.79 10.00 -1.10
N GLY A 71 6.47 11.02 -0.61
CA GLY A 71 6.26 11.57 0.72
C GLY A 71 7.45 12.42 1.14
N ARG A 72 7.66 12.59 2.44
CA ARG A 72 8.79 13.34 2.98
C ARG A 72 10.08 12.56 2.75
N VAL A 73 11.01 13.13 1.99
CA VAL A 73 12.35 12.55 1.81
C VAL A 73 13.19 12.82 3.07
N LEU A 74 13.77 11.76 3.62
CA LEU A 74 14.64 11.78 4.79
C LEU A 74 16.06 11.38 4.40
N HIS A 75 17.03 12.14 4.88
CA HIS A 75 18.46 11.86 4.72
C HIS A 75 19.06 11.38 6.04
N GLY A 76 19.98 10.42 5.96
CA GLY A 76 20.53 9.74 7.14
C GLY A 76 19.71 8.52 7.54
N ASN A 77 20.19 7.80 8.55
CA ASN A 77 19.47 6.64 9.06
C ASN A 77 18.33 7.10 9.99
N PRO A 78 17.11 6.56 9.84
CA PRO A 78 16.03 6.84 10.76
C PRO A 78 16.40 6.39 12.18
N PRO A 79 15.91 7.07 13.23
CA PRO A 79 16.03 6.61 14.60
C PRO A 79 15.57 5.16 14.78
N LYS A 80 16.10 4.47 15.81
CA LYS A 80 15.78 3.05 16.07
C LYS A 80 14.31 2.84 16.41
N ASP A 81 13.70 3.83 17.03
CA ASP A 81 12.31 3.93 17.49
C ASP A 81 11.37 4.62 16.50
N ALA A 82 11.86 5.04 15.34
CA ALA A 82 11.03 5.65 14.31
C ALA A 82 9.91 4.69 13.86
N ASP A 83 8.72 5.24 13.65
CA ASP A 83 7.63 4.49 13.02
C ASP A 83 8.03 4.11 11.59
N ARG A 84 8.05 2.80 11.32
CA ARG A 84 8.42 2.24 10.01
C ARG A 84 7.20 1.89 9.17
N THR A 85 6.02 2.33 9.59
CA THR A 85 4.75 1.97 8.97
C THR A 85 4.69 2.33 7.49
N TYR A 86 5.13 3.54 7.15
CA TYR A 86 5.16 4.08 5.80
C TYR A 86 6.56 4.52 5.38
N LEU A 87 7.59 3.88 5.96
CA LEU A 87 8.98 4.22 5.71
C LEU A 87 9.58 3.30 4.65
N MET A 88 9.89 3.86 3.48
CA MET A 88 10.55 3.16 2.39
C MET A 88 12.00 3.61 2.25
N ARG A 89 12.95 2.68 2.21
CA ARG A 89 14.34 2.99 1.86
C ARG A 89 14.51 3.07 0.34
N LEU A 90 14.96 4.22 -0.19
CA LEU A 90 15.29 4.40 -1.61
C LEU A 90 16.74 3.99 -1.93
N ALA A 91 17.69 4.43 -1.10
CA ALA A 91 19.12 4.17 -1.29
C ALA A 91 19.84 4.07 0.07
N ALA A 92 21.18 4.04 0.07
CA ALA A 92 21.94 4.21 1.30
C ALA A 92 21.63 5.57 1.93
N SER A 93 21.14 5.57 3.18
CA SER A 93 20.81 6.78 3.94
C SER A 93 19.79 7.72 3.28
N VAL A 94 18.93 7.20 2.38
CA VAL A 94 17.83 7.96 1.77
C VAL A 94 16.54 7.16 1.92
N TYR A 95 15.55 7.79 2.53
CA TYR A 95 14.26 7.19 2.84
C TYR A 95 13.11 8.12 2.43
N ILE A 96 11.92 7.55 2.23
CA ILE A 96 10.65 8.27 2.10
C ILE A 96 9.79 7.87 3.28
N ASP A 97 9.24 8.86 3.97
CA ASP A 97 8.17 8.71 4.94
C ASP A 97 6.86 9.22 4.33
N ALA A 98 5.95 8.29 4.05
CA ALA A 98 4.63 8.58 3.46
C ALA A 98 3.51 8.55 4.51
N ALA A 99 3.82 8.67 5.82
CA ALA A 99 2.82 8.56 6.87
C ALA A 99 1.70 9.60 6.72
N GLU A 100 2.05 10.85 6.43
CA GLU A 100 1.11 11.97 6.33
C GLU A 100 0.69 12.27 4.87
N ASP A 101 1.37 11.69 3.89
CA ASP A 101 1.10 11.96 2.47
C ASP A 101 0.01 11.05 1.92
N LEU A 102 -1.25 11.38 2.23
CA LEU A 102 -2.41 10.66 1.73
C LEU A 102 -2.56 10.74 0.21
N SER A 103 -1.83 11.65 -0.46
CA SER A 103 -1.85 11.77 -1.92
C SER A 103 -1.02 10.69 -2.61
N ALA A 104 -0.13 10.00 -1.90
CA ALA A 104 0.71 8.94 -2.44
C ALA A 104 -0.06 7.61 -2.55
N PRO A 105 -0.50 7.18 -3.75
CA PRO A 105 -1.30 5.95 -3.88
C PRO A 105 -0.49 4.73 -3.43
N GLY A 106 0.81 4.70 -3.75
CA GLY A 106 1.69 3.58 -3.46
C GLY A 106 1.76 3.19 -1.97
N ARG A 107 1.41 4.11 -1.04
CA ARG A 107 1.40 3.82 0.40
C ARG A 107 0.37 2.78 0.83
N TYR A 108 -0.64 2.52 -0.01
CA TYR A 108 -1.71 1.55 0.25
C TYR A 108 -1.43 0.16 -0.37
N ILE A 109 -0.30 -0.02 -1.05
CA ILE A 109 0.08 -1.32 -1.62
C ILE A 109 0.58 -2.21 -0.50
N ASN A 110 -0.07 -3.35 -0.29
CA ASN A 110 0.30 -4.33 0.72
C ASN A 110 1.26 -5.39 0.15
N ASP A 111 1.90 -6.13 1.05
CA ASP A 111 2.56 -7.39 0.72
C ASP A 111 1.67 -8.56 1.16
N CYS A 112 1.18 -9.33 0.19
CA CYS A 112 0.31 -10.48 0.42
C CYS A 112 1.06 -11.73 0.93
N ARG A 113 2.38 -11.67 1.03
CA ARG A 113 3.29 -12.73 1.51
C ARG A 113 3.14 -14.06 0.77
N ASN A 114 2.72 -13.96 -0.49
CA ASN A 114 2.67 -15.07 -1.44
C ASN A 114 3.21 -14.54 -2.78
N SER A 115 4.40 -15.00 -3.16
CA SER A 115 5.10 -14.51 -4.36
C SER A 115 4.30 -14.71 -5.65
N ASN A 116 3.41 -15.70 -5.70
CA ASN A 116 2.54 -15.94 -6.86
C ASN A 116 1.44 -14.87 -6.99
N HIS A 117 1.17 -14.12 -5.92
CA HIS A 117 0.15 -13.07 -5.87
C HIS A 117 0.73 -11.65 -5.97
N HIS A 118 2.04 -11.46 -5.85
CA HIS A 118 2.68 -10.18 -6.21
C HIS A 118 2.44 -9.85 -7.69
N ASN A 119 2.00 -8.64 -7.97
CA ASN A 119 1.65 -8.19 -9.32
C ASN A 119 2.23 -6.81 -9.67
N VAL A 120 2.92 -6.17 -8.72
CA VAL A 120 3.65 -4.93 -8.91
C VAL A 120 5.01 -4.98 -8.20
N ARG A 121 5.93 -4.12 -8.63
CA ARG A 121 7.21 -3.88 -7.96
C ARG A 121 7.49 -2.38 -7.82
N PHE A 122 8.31 -2.02 -6.84
CA PHE A 122 8.81 -0.65 -6.69
C PHE A 122 10.13 -0.48 -7.44
N ASP A 123 10.13 0.43 -8.41
CA ASP A 123 11.31 0.97 -9.07
C ASP A 123 11.77 2.23 -8.33
N LYS A 124 12.80 2.08 -7.50
CA LYS A 124 13.27 3.16 -6.62
C LYS A 124 14.06 4.18 -7.44
N ARG A 125 13.68 5.45 -7.35
CA ARG A 125 14.34 6.58 -8.02
C ARG A 125 14.83 7.59 -6.97
N PRO A 126 15.98 7.32 -6.30
CA PRO A 126 16.47 8.16 -5.21
C PRO A 126 16.67 9.62 -5.60
N GLN A 127 17.12 9.87 -6.84
CA GLN A 127 17.33 11.23 -7.36
C GLN A 127 16.03 12.00 -7.59
N GLU A 128 14.91 11.28 -7.73
CA GLU A 128 13.57 11.87 -7.86
C GLU A 128 12.80 11.86 -6.53
N GLY A 129 13.40 11.35 -5.44
CA GLY A 129 12.74 11.29 -4.14
C GLY A 129 11.49 10.41 -4.08
N ARG A 130 11.34 9.45 -5.00
CA ARG A 130 10.16 8.58 -5.13
C ARG A 130 10.52 7.15 -5.52
N ALA A 131 9.54 6.25 -5.42
CA ALA A 131 9.59 4.96 -6.10
C ALA A 131 8.38 4.81 -7.02
N VAL A 132 8.60 4.43 -8.27
CA VAL A 132 7.53 4.18 -9.24
C VAL A 132 7.01 2.75 -9.08
N VAL A 133 5.69 2.59 -9.14
CA VAL A 133 5.03 1.29 -9.07
C VAL A 133 4.88 0.76 -10.49
N ILE A 134 5.51 -0.38 -10.77
CA ILE A 134 5.52 -1.00 -12.09
C ILE A 134 4.77 -2.34 -12.03
N ALA A 135 3.82 -2.53 -12.93
CA ALA A 135 3.13 -3.82 -13.11
C ALA A 135 4.12 -4.92 -13.53
N THR A 136 4.13 -6.06 -12.84
CA THR A 136 4.99 -7.20 -13.18
C THR A 136 4.25 -8.25 -14.02
N ARG A 137 2.94 -8.11 -14.16
CA ARG A 137 2.04 -8.90 -15.00
C ARG A 137 0.80 -8.10 -15.32
N GLU A 138 -0.07 -8.63 -16.17
CA GLU A 138 -1.38 -8.05 -16.39
C GLU A 138 -2.23 -8.08 -15.12
N ILE A 139 -3.01 -7.02 -14.91
CA ILE A 139 -3.93 -6.88 -13.76
C ILE A 139 -5.28 -6.47 -14.30
N ASN A 140 -6.33 -7.22 -13.96
CA ASN A 140 -7.68 -6.88 -14.36
C ASN A 140 -8.22 -5.69 -13.57
N GLU A 141 -9.22 -5.02 -14.12
CA GLU A 141 -10.03 -4.04 -13.38
C GLU A 141 -10.55 -4.66 -12.07
N GLY A 142 -10.51 -3.90 -11.00
CA GLY A 142 -10.86 -4.33 -9.64
C GLY A 142 -9.76 -5.12 -8.93
N GLY A 143 -8.61 -5.38 -9.57
CA GLY A 143 -7.49 -6.09 -8.95
C GLY A 143 -6.79 -5.27 -7.86
N GLU A 144 -6.50 -5.90 -6.72
CA GLU A 144 -5.64 -5.34 -5.67
C GLU A 144 -4.17 -5.44 -6.07
N LEU A 145 -3.40 -4.39 -5.80
CA LEU A 145 -1.97 -4.32 -6.07
C LEU A 145 -1.18 -4.85 -4.87
N PHE A 146 -0.31 -5.84 -5.13
CA PHE A 146 0.56 -6.44 -4.13
C PHE A 146 2.02 -6.40 -4.57
N ALA A 147 2.88 -5.92 -3.67
CA ALA A 147 4.33 -5.87 -3.86
C ALA A 147 5.05 -6.77 -2.86
N ASP A 148 6.26 -7.19 -3.20
CA ASP A 148 7.18 -7.79 -2.23
C ASP A 148 7.84 -6.68 -1.40
N TYR A 149 7.65 -6.71 -0.08
CA TYR A 149 8.35 -5.80 0.83
C TYR A 149 9.78 -6.26 1.12
N GLY A 150 10.09 -7.53 0.85
CA GLY A 150 11.41 -8.11 0.98
C GLY A 150 11.74 -8.62 2.38
N VAL A 151 12.75 -9.49 2.43
CA VAL A 151 13.15 -10.22 3.64
C VAL A 151 13.57 -9.33 4.81
N LEU A 152 14.25 -8.20 4.52
CA LEU A 152 14.76 -7.30 5.55
C LEU A 152 13.63 -6.57 6.28
N TYR A 153 12.60 -6.15 5.54
CA TYR A 153 11.41 -5.56 6.13
C TYR A 153 10.75 -6.55 7.10
N TRP A 154 10.49 -7.78 6.64
CA TRP A 154 9.84 -8.79 7.46
C TRP A 154 10.69 -9.26 8.65
N ALA A 155 12.02 -9.26 8.51
CA ALA A 155 12.92 -9.51 9.63
C ALA A 155 12.80 -8.41 10.71
N GLY A 156 12.83 -7.14 10.31
CA GLY A 156 12.64 -6.00 11.22
C GLY A 156 11.27 -6.03 11.89
N TRP A 157 10.22 -6.36 11.13
CA TRP A 157 8.87 -6.50 11.66
C TRP A 157 8.77 -7.57 12.74
N ARG A 158 9.36 -8.75 12.53
CA ARG A 158 9.33 -9.87 13.49
C ARG A 158 10.04 -9.53 14.80
N LEU A 159 11.14 -8.79 14.71
CA LEU A 159 11.86 -8.31 15.89
C LEU A 159 11.00 -7.32 16.70
N ALA A 160 10.21 -6.49 16.03
CA ALA A 160 9.31 -5.53 16.68
C ALA A 160 8.01 -6.17 17.23
N HIS A 161 7.60 -7.34 16.71
CA HIS A 161 6.32 -7.99 17.05
C HIS A 161 6.51 -9.48 17.40
N PRO A 162 7.21 -9.81 18.50
CA PRO A 162 7.48 -11.20 18.87
C PRO A 162 6.17 -11.98 19.10
N GLY A 163 6.08 -13.19 18.54
CA GLY A 163 4.92 -14.08 18.68
C GLY A 163 3.73 -13.75 17.78
N GLN A 164 3.75 -12.64 17.06
CA GLN A 164 2.66 -12.25 16.14
C GLN A 164 2.89 -12.83 14.73
N ARG A 165 1.80 -13.07 14.01
CA ARG A 165 1.84 -13.51 12.60
C ARG A 165 1.23 -12.43 11.70
N PRO A 166 1.97 -11.93 10.70
CA PRO A 166 1.40 -10.98 9.74
C PRO A 166 0.30 -11.66 8.90
N ALA A 167 -0.63 -10.84 8.42
CA ALA A 167 -1.60 -11.24 7.40
C ALA A 167 -0.89 -11.81 6.17
N LYS A 168 -1.53 -12.78 5.52
CA LYS A 168 -1.06 -13.36 4.26
C LYS A 168 -2.26 -13.84 3.45
N LEU A 169 -2.10 -13.88 2.14
CA LEU A 169 -3.03 -14.61 1.29
C LEU A 169 -2.77 -16.12 1.45
N SER A 170 -3.85 -16.92 1.49
CA SER A 170 -3.79 -18.38 1.60
C SER A 170 -3.18 -19.02 0.36
#